data_AF-A0A368F9J4-F1
#
_entry.id   AF-A0A368F9J4-F1
#
_cell.length_a   1.000
_cell.length_b   1.000
_cell.length_c   1.000
_cell.angle_alpha   90.00
_cell.angle_beta   90.00
_cell.angle_gamma   90.00
#
_symmetry.space_group_name_H-M   'P 1'
#
loop_
_entity.id
_entity.type
_entity.pdbx_description
1 polymer ?
#
loop_
_entity_poly.entity_id
_entity_poly.type
_entity_poly.pdbx_seq_one_letter_code
_entity_poly.pdbx_strand_id
1 'polypeptide(L)'
;LSNSIGPVFFSVSVACYARAQGYEFRIVFSSNYSKQCPHKDVYLRRHCVVAHVLPQYHTILYIDADMGVVNPKRRIEEYIDDGIEIAFFDRFYNWEVAAGSYIVKNTQWTQKFLKGFADYEFRLPKNYHGTDNGALHAFLGEVLFSQDRKSELAFCLHIYYNLKSYDDLFTFEACIRHMLGMHSKMGKIRIFKKGTAWVRDNWMTNTKWSPDRDFMMHNWKITQLRRYTERDLPLMLHGPSKGEWFVPFRGHLHLDLCVPGNTTWSYDPNLIESSKKIEAKLQGLYDIIERDRIKSLARMVNFL
;
A
#
# COMPACT_ATOMS: atom_id res chain seq x y z
N LEU A 1 25.99 -13.04 23.47
CA LEU A 1 25.01 -11.97 23.22
C LEU A 1 24.14 -12.43 22.07
N SER A 2 22.97 -12.98 22.41
CA SER A 2 22.20 -13.93 21.58
C SER A 2 21.56 -13.31 20.35
N ASN A 3 21.73 -14.01 19.24
CA ASN A 3 20.96 -13.92 18.01
C ASN A 3 19.44 -14.02 18.27
N SER A 4 18.71 -12.92 18.07
CA SER A 4 17.26 -12.96 17.87
C SER A 4 16.79 -11.71 17.10
N ILE A 5 17.29 -11.52 15.89
CA ILE A 5 16.68 -10.58 14.93
C ILE A 5 15.59 -11.37 14.18
N GLY A 6 14.49 -11.66 14.89
CA GLY A 6 13.26 -12.23 14.33
C GLY A 6 12.27 -11.15 13.86
N PRO A 7 11.02 -11.51 13.48
CA PRO A 7 9.98 -10.71 12.79
C PRO A 7 9.44 -9.44 13.51
N VAL A 8 10.21 -8.87 14.42
CA VAL A 8 9.74 -8.11 15.57
C VAL A 8 9.75 -6.60 15.32
N PHE A 9 10.52 -6.08 14.37
CA PHE A 9 10.77 -4.64 14.33
C PHE A 9 9.58 -3.78 13.85
N PHE A 10 9.00 -4.12 12.69
CA PHE A 10 7.86 -3.39 12.12
C PHE A 10 6.59 -3.59 12.94
N SER A 11 6.32 -4.82 13.37
CA SER A 11 5.16 -5.16 14.20
C SER A 11 5.21 -4.47 15.56
N VAL A 12 6.40 -4.28 16.14
CA VAL A 12 6.59 -3.48 17.35
C VAL A 12 6.26 -2.01 17.12
N SER A 13 6.69 -1.39 16.02
CA SER A 13 6.33 0.01 15.74
C SER A 13 4.81 0.22 15.63
N VAL A 14 4.11 -0.68 14.92
CA VAL A 14 2.65 -0.60 14.76
C VAL A 14 1.94 -0.86 16.09
N ALA A 15 2.37 -1.87 16.86
CA ALA A 15 1.80 -2.18 18.18
C ALA A 15 2.00 -1.03 19.17
N CYS A 16 3.20 -0.42 19.18
CA CYS A 16 3.51 0.72 20.02
C CYS A 16 2.64 1.93 19.67
N TYR A 17 2.50 2.22 18.37
CA TYR A 17 1.64 3.27 17.86
C TYR A 17 0.18 3.06 18.25
N ALA A 18 -0.34 1.84 18.06
CA ALA A 18 -1.71 1.50 18.41
C ALA A 18 -1.98 1.75 19.91
N ARG A 19 -1.08 1.30 20.80
CA ARG A 19 -1.20 1.59 22.24
C ARG A 19 -1.16 3.08 22.54
N ALA A 20 -0.22 3.82 21.93
CA ALA A 20 -0.06 5.25 22.14
C ALA A 20 -1.29 6.06 21.69
N GLN A 21 -1.94 5.65 20.59
CA GLN A 21 -3.10 6.35 20.04
C GLN A 21 -4.46 5.79 20.50
N GLY A 22 -4.47 4.73 21.31
CA GLY A 22 -5.70 4.07 21.76
C GLY A 22 -6.38 3.22 20.68
N TYR A 23 -5.65 2.75 19.67
CA TYR A 23 -6.15 1.79 18.68
C TYR A 23 -5.92 0.35 19.11
N GLU A 24 -6.71 -0.54 18.54
CA GLU A 24 -6.50 -1.98 18.66
C GLU A 24 -5.58 -2.49 17.56
N PHE A 25 -4.52 -3.19 17.93
CA PHE A 25 -3.62 -3.86 16.97
C PHE A 25 -3.90 -5.37 16.95
N ARG A 26 -4.16 -5.91 15.77
CA ARG A 26 -4.43 -7.33 15.54
C ARG A 26 -3.51 -7.90 14.48
N ILE A 27 -2.91 -9.04 14.80
CA ILE A 27 -2.28 -9.92 13.81
C ILE A 27 -3.28 -11.02 13.50
N VAL A 28 -3.67 -11.12 12.22
CA VAL A 28 -4.68 -12.08 11.78
C VAL A 28 -4.02 -13.14 10.90
N PHE A 29 -4.12 -14.40 11.30
CA PHE A 29 -3.63 -15.53 10.52
C PHE A 29 -4.72 -16.00 9.56
N SER A 30 -4.44 -15.91 8.25
CA SER A 30 -5.43 -16.28 7.21
C SER A 30 -5.83 -17.77 7.25
N SER A 31 -4.99 -18.64 7.82
CA SER A 31 -5.28 -20.06 8.03
C SER A 31 -6.51 -20.29 8.91
N ASN A 32 -6.78 -19.40 9.87
CA ASN A 32 -7.94 -19.48 10.77
C ASN A 32 -9.27 -19.23 10.04
N TYR A 33 -9.21 -18.69 8.82
CA TYR A 33 -10.36 -18.37 7.98
C TYR A 33 -10.46 -19.28 6.75
N SER A 34 -9.67 -20.35 6.67
CA SER A 34 -9.59 -21.23 5.50
C SER A 34 -10.93 -21.85 5.08
N LYS A 35 -11.86 -22.05 6.03
CA LYS A 35 -13.22 -22.54 5.73
C LYS A 35 -14.11 -21.47 5.11
N GLN A 36 -13.99 -20.22 5.56
CA GLN A 36 -14.82 -19.10 5.10
C GLN A 36 -14.24 -18.41 3.86
N CYS A 37 -12.91 -18.44 3.72
CA CYS A 37 -12.14 -17.86 2.63
C CYS A 37 -11.34 -18.97 1.93
N PRO A 38 -11.97 -19.77 1.07
CA PRO A 38 -11.36 -20.94 0.42
C PRO A 38 -10.39 -20.58 -0.71
N HIS A 39 -10.20 -19.28 -0.98
CA HIS A 39 -9.31 -18.74 -2.00
C HIS A 39 -7.91 -19.35 -1.92
N LYS A 40 -7.26 -19.76 -3.01
CA LYS A 40 -5.92 -20.38 -2.96
C LYS A 40 -4.80 -19.34 -2.96
N ASP A 41 -4.95 -18.30 -3.77
CA ASP A 41 -4.05 -17.15 -3.80
C ASP A 41 -4.14 -16.39 -2.46
N VAL A 42 -3.04 -16.39 -1.72
CA VAL A 42 -2.96 -15.75 -0.40
C VAL A 42 -3.13 -14.23 -0.46
N TYR A 43 -2.77 -13.60 -1.59
CA TYR A 43 -2.91 -12.16 -1.79
C TYR A 43 -4.37 -11.77 -2.01
N LEU A 44 -5.18 -12.63 -2.63
CA LEU A 44 -6.62 -12.38 -2.74
C LEU A 44 -7.39 -12.83 -1.49
N ARG A 45 -7.00 -13.97 -0.89
CA ARG A 45 -7.61 -14.50 0.34
C ARG A 45 -7.65 -13.46 1.46
N ARG A 46 -6.60 -12.65 1.60
CA ARG A 46 -6.50 -11.64 2.68
C ARG A 46 -7.67 -10.65 2.66
N HIS A 47 -8.22 -10.31 1.50
CA HIS A 47 -9.34 -9.38 1.40
C HIS A 47 -10.66 -10.00 1.88
N CYS A 48 -10.86 -11.31 1.63
CA CYS A 48 -11.95 -12.06 2.25
C CYS A 48 -11.79 -12.09 3.78
N VAL A 49 -10.58 -12.31 4.29
CA VAL A 49 -10.31 -12.31 5.74
C VAL A 49 -10.64 -10.95 6.35
N VAL A 50 -10.22 -9.84 5.73
CA VAL A 50 -10.56 -8.50 6.19
C VAL A 50 -12.08 -8.30 6.21
N ALA A 51 -12.82 -8.80 5.22
CA ALA A 51 -14.29 -8.74 5.21
C ALA A 51 -14.94 -9.49 6.38
N HIS A 52 -14.33 -10.57 6.88
CA HIS A 52 -14.81 -11.32 8.06
C HIS A 52 -14.42 -10.68 9.39
N VAL A 53 -13.33 -9.93 9.45
CA VAL A 53 -12.88 -9.22 10.65
C VAL A 53 -13.60 -7.88 10.80
N LEU A 54 -13.90 -7.21 9.69
CA LEU A 54 -14.50 -5.87 9.64
C LEU A 54 -15.74 -5.67 10.52
N PRO A 55 -16.69 -6.62 10.65
CA PRO A 55 -17.86 -6.46 11.50
C PRO A 55 -17.58 -6.15 12.98
N GLN A 56 -16.39 -6.46 13.48
CA GLN A 56 -15.99 -6.23 14.88
C GLN A 56 -15.48 -4.81 15.15
N TYR A 57 -15.31 -4.00 14.10
CA TYR A 57 -14.71 -2.67 14.19
C TYR A 57 -15.58 -1.66 13.45
N HIS A 58 -15.46 -0.38 13.80
CA HIS A 58 -16.05 0.69 13.00
C HIS A 58 -15.24 0.92 11.70
N THR A 59 -13.91 0.96 11.84
CA THR A 59 -12.95 1.18 10.75
C THR A 59 -11.76 0.25 10.93
N ILE A 60 -11.20 -0.27 9.84
CA ILE A 60 -9.92 -0.98 9.82
C ILE A 60 -8.96 -0.26 8.87
N LEU A 61 -7.74 -0.01 9.33
CA LEU A 61 -6.57 0.19 8.46
C LEU A 61 -5.90 -1.17 8.27
N TYR A 62 -6.07 -1.76 7.10
CA TYR A 62 -5.35 -2.98 6.71
C TYR A 62 -3.96 -2.59 6.18
N ILE A 63 -2.92 -3.30 6.62
CA ILE A 63 -1.52 -3.08 6.20
C ILE A 63 -0.82 -4.42 5.97
N ASP A 64 0.13 -4.44 5.04
CA ASP A 64 1.03 -5.57 4.85
C ASP A 64 2.05 -5.68 5.98
N ALA A 65 2.57 -6.89 6.16
CA ALA A 65 3.45 -7.21 7.27
C ALA A 65 4.80 -6.48 7.20
N ASP A 66 5.20 -5.90 6.08
CA ASP A 66 6.44 -5.11 5.93
C ASP A 66 6.19 -3.60 5.94
N MET A 67 5.07 -3.16 6.52
CA MET A 67 4.78 -1.75 6.83
C MET A 67 5.00 -1.45 8.31
N GLY A 68 5.66 -0.32 8.60
CA GLY A 68 5.91 0.16 9.96
C GLY A 68 5.52 1.63 10.15
N VAL A 69 5.12 2.00 11.36
CA VAL A 69 4.87 3.41 11.72
C VAL A 69 6.21 4.06 12.00
N VAL A 70 6.54 5.16 11.31
CA VAL A 70 7.73 5.97 11.63
C VAL A 70 7.38 7.20 12.46
N ASN A 71 6.18 7.75 12.28
CA ASN A 71 5.75 8.97 12.96
C ASN A 71 4.49 8.74 13.80
N PRO A 72 4.62 8.52 15.12
CA PRO A 72 3.48 8.24 15.98
C PRO A 72 2.61 9.47 16.24
N LYS A 73 3.02 10.68 15.81
CA LYS A 73 2.22 11.91 15.97
C LYS A 73 1.11 12.05 14.93
N ARG A 74 1.23 11.33 13.80
CA ARG A 74 0.23 11.31 12.74
C ARG A 74 -0.93 10.39 13.12
N ARG A 75 -2.12 10.69 12.63
CA ARG A 75 -3.36 9.99 12.98
C ARG A 75 -3.97 9.30 11.76
N ILE A 76 -4.57 8.12 11.96
CA ILE A 76 -5.25 7.39 10.88
C ILE A 76 -6.46 8.19 10.38
N GLU A 77 -7.12 8.92 11.29
CA GLU A 77 -8.28 9.76 11.00
C GLU A 77 -7.99 10.87 9.99
N GLU A 78 -6.74 11.28 9.80
CA GLU A 78 -6.34 12.23 8.75
C GLU A 78 -6.60 11.72 7.33
N TYR A 79 -6.80 10.40 7.18
CA TYR A 79 -7.04 9.72 5.90
C TYR A 79 -8.47 9.18 5.79
N ILE A 80 -9.35 9.48 6.76
CA ILE A 80 -10.75 9.09 6.77
C ILE A 80 -11.60 10.29 6.39
N ASP A 81 -12.44 10.13 5.37
CA ASP A 81 -13.41 11.15 4.95
C ASP A 81 -14.85 10.68 5.21
N ASP A 82 -15.71 11.62 5.56
CA ASP A 82 -17.15 11.41 5.53
C ASP A 82 -17.63 11.19 4.08
N GLY A 83 -18.47 10.17 3.87
CA GLY A 83 -18.93 9.73 2.55
C GLY A 83 -18.03 8.72 1.82
N ILE A 84 -16.82 8.46 2.30
CA ILE A 84 -15.96 7.39 1.78
C ILE A 84 -16.09 6.15 2.65
N GLU A 85 -16.29 4.99 2.02
CA GLU A 85 -16.35 3.69 2.69
C GLU A 85 -15.04 2.90 2.55
N ILE A 86 -14.32 3.08 1.44
CA ILE A 86 -13.00 2.46 1.21
C ILE A 86 -12.03 3.49 0.64
N ALA A 87 -10.85 3.60 1.24
CA ALA A 87 -9.74 4.39 0.73
C ALA A 87 -8.55 3.50 0.35
N PHE A 88 -8.14 3.60 -0.91
CA PHE A 88 -6.90 3.05 -1.46
C PHE A 88 -5.89 4.15 -1.74
N PHE A 89 -4.74 3.80 -2.29
CA PHE A 89 -3.76 4.76 -2.77
C PHE A 89 -3.05 4.26 -4.01
N ASP A 90 -2.54 5.20 -4.80
CA ASP A 90 -1.68 4.91 -5.92
C ASP A 90 -0.31 4.45 -5.43
N ARG A 91 0.09 3.25 -5.83
CA ARG A 91 1.46 2.74 -5.61
C ARG A 91 2.43 3.71 -6.27
N PHE A 92 3.54 4.02 -5.60
CA PHE A 92 4.51 4.94 -6.19
C PHE A 92 5.39 4.25 -7.24
N TYR A 93 5.56 2.94 -7.21
CA TYR A 93 6.45 2.23 -8.14
C TYR A 93 6.04 2.31 -9.62
N ASN A 94 4.74 2.28 -9.90
CA ASN A 94 4.11 2.27 -11.23
C ASN A 94 2.73 2.95 -11.12
N TRP A 95 1.78 2.69 -12.02
CA TRP A 95 0.42 3.27 -11.98
C TRP A 95 -0.63 2.35 -11.34
N GLU A 96 -0.21 1.36 -10.56
CA GLU A 96 -1.14 0.52 -9.81
C GLU A 96 -1.86 1.29 -8.69
N VAL A 97 -3.12 0.95 -8.44
CA VAL A 97 -3.74 1.09 -7.13
C VAL A 97 -3.20 -0.02 -6.22
N ALA A 98 -2.67 0.34 -5.05
CA ALA A 98 -2.09 -0.62 -4.13
C ALA A 98 -3.16 -1.45 -3.41
N ALA A 99 -3.01 -2.78 -3.44
CA ALA A 99 -3.85 -3.72 -2.70
C ALA A 99 -3.27 -4.10 -1.31
N GLY A 100 -1.99 -3.80 -1.07
CA GLY A 100 -1.27 -4.15 0.17
C GLY A 100 -1.62 -3.31 1.39
N SER A 101 -2.45 -2.27 1.25
CA SER A 101 -2.99 -1.53 2.39
C SER A 101 -4.19 -0.68 1.95
N TYR A 102 -5.18 -0.53 2.84
CA TYR A 102 -6.35 0.32 2.63
C TYR A 102 -7.07 0.61 3.94
N ILE A 103 -7.86 1.68 3.96
CA ILE A 103 -8.77 2.00 5.07
C ILE A 103 -10.18 1.65 4.65
N VAL A 104 -10.91 0.93 5.50
CA VAL A 104 -12.26 0.42 5.23
C VAL A 104 -13.20 0.71 6.40
N LYS A 105 -14.39 1.24 6.12
CA LYS A 105 -15.48 1.40 7.09
C LYS A 105 -16.38 0.18 7.08
N ASN A 106 -16.87 -0.21 8.25
CA ASN A 106 -17.76 -1.35 8.40
C ASN A 106 -19.17 -1.03 7.91
N THR A 107 -19.40 -1.31 6.63
CA THR A 107 -20.71 -1.25 5.99
C THR A 107 -20.98 -2.56 5.25
N GLN A 108 -22.25 -2.86 4.97
CA GLN A 108 -22.61 -4.00 4.14
C GLN A 108 -22.01 -3.90 2.73
N TRP A 109 -21.91 -2.68 2.19
CA TRP A 109 -21.32 -2.45 0.87
C TRP A 109 -19.82 -2.75 0.87
N THR A 110 -19.06 -2.31 1.87
CA THR A 110 -17.63 -2.59 2.00
C THR A 110 -17.35 -4.09 2.19
N GLN A 111 -18.13 -4.77 3.04
CA GLN A 111 -17.97 -6.20 3.23
C GLN A 111 -18.24 -6.98 1.93
N LYS A 112 -19.25 -6.56 1.15
CA LYS A 112 -19.53 -7.15 -0.18
C LYS A 112 -18.43 -6.82 -1.19
N PHE A 113 -17.92 -5.60 -1.19
CA PHE A 113 -16.82 -5.18 -2.05
C PHE A 113 -15.58 -6.05 -1.82
N LEU A 114 -15.16 -6.21 -0.56
CA LEU A 114 -13.96 -6.99 -0.22
C LEU A 114 -14.09 -8.48 -0.55
N LYS A 115 -15.29 -9.06 -0.37
CA LYS A 115 -15.58 -10.44 -0.80
C LYS A 115 -15.53 -10.57 -2.32
N GLY A 116 -16.18 -9.67 -3.05
CA GLY A 116 -16.15 -9.66 -4.51
C GLY A 116 -14.75 -9.44 -5.08
N PHE A 117 -13.92 -8.63 -4.40
CA PHE A 117 -12.53 -8.45 -4.75
C PHE A 117 -11.72 -9.74 -4.53
N ALA A 118 -11.90 -10.42 -3.39
CA ALA A 118 -11.26 -11.71 -3.14
C ALA A 118 -11.68 -12.78 -4.16
N ASP A 119 -12.98 -12.84 -4.48
CA ASP A 119 -13.55 -13.79 -5.46
C ASP A 119 -13.06 -13.55 -6.89
N TYR A 120 -12.38 -12.42 -7.15
CA TYR A 120 -11.73 -12.20 -8.44
C TYR A 120 -10.66 -13.26 -8.75
N GLU A 121 -10.15 -13.99 -7.75
CA GLU A 121 -9.26 -15.15 -7.94
C GLU A 121 -9.78 -16.13 -9.00
N PHE A 122 -11.09 -16.41 -8.98
CA PHE A 122 -11.71 -17.39 -9.87
C PHE A 122 -11.86 -16.90 -11.31
N ARG A 123 -11.46 -15.64 -11.58
CA ARG A 123 -11.51 -14.99 -12.90
C ARG A 123 -10.15 -14.46 -13.31
N LEU A 124 -9.06 -14.88 -12.66
CA LEU A 124 -7.73 -14.42 -13.04
C LEU A 124 -7.31 -15.00 -14.42
N PRO A 125 -6.62 -14.20 -15.23
CA PRO A 125 -5.83 -14.70 -16.36
C PRO A 125 -4.81 -15.73 -15.88
N LYS A 126 -4.45 -16.70 -16.75
CA LYS A 126 -3.57 -17.81 -16.37
C LYS A 126 -2.18 -17.37 -15.88
N ASN A 127 -1.61 -16.33 -16.48
CA ASN A 127 -0.26 -15.85 -16.22
C ASN A 127 -0.24 -14.31 -16.19
N TYR A 128 0.81 -13.72 -15.61
CA TYR A 128 1.10 -12.28 -15.60
C TYR A 128 -0.01 -11.40 -15.01
N HIS A 129 -1.02 -11.96 -14.34
CA HIS A 129 -2.22 -11.26 -13.89
C HIS A 129 -2.00 -10.28 -12.72
N GLY A 130 -0.80 -10.21 -12.15
CA GLY A 130 -0.46 -9.28 -11.07
C GLY A 130 -1.07 -9.62 -9.70
N THR A 131 -1.61 -10.83 -9.54
CA THR A 131 -2.33 -11.28 -8.33
C THR A 131 -3.46 -10.31 -7.96
N ASP A 132 -3.51 -9.82 -6.72
CA ASP A 132 -4.53 -8.93 -6.23
C ASP A 132 -4.41 -7.49 -6.75
N ASN A 133 -3.20 -6.97 -6.99
CA ASN A 133 -3.03 -5.61 -7.54
C ASN A 133 -3.62 -5.53 -8.96
N GLY A 134 -3.32 -6.49 -9.83
CA GLY A 134 -3.94 -6.54 -11.17
C GLY A 134 -5.45 -6.79 -11.09
N ALA A 135 -5.90 -7.72 -10.24
CA ALA A 135 -7.31 -7.99 -10.03
C ALA A 135 -8.08 -6.76 -9.50
N LEU A 136 -7.45 -5.93 -8.65
CA LEU A 136 -8.06 -4.73 -8.10
C LEU A 136 -8.44 -3.75 -9.22
N HIS A 137 -7.61 -3.60 -10.25
CA HIS A 137 -7.92 -2.74 -11.38
C HIS A 137 -9.13 -3.26 -12.15
N ALA A 138 -9.16 -4.56 -12.44
CA ALA A 138 -10.27 -5.18 -13.15
C ALA A 138 -11.58 -5.03 -12.36
N PHE A 139 -11.52 -5.35 -11.06
CA PHE A 139 -12.66 -5.25 -10.16
C PHE A 139 -13.16 -3.81 -9.96
N LEU A 140 -12.25 -2.84 -9.79
CA LEU A 140 -12.62 -1.42 -9.74
C LEU A 140 -13.31 -0.97 -11.04
N GLY A 141 -12.78 -1.41 -12.19
CA GLY A 141 -13.39 -1.15 -13.48
C GLY A 141 -14.82 -1.67 -13.57
N GLU A 142 -15.05 -2.92 -13.15
CA GLU A 142 -16.39 -3.52 -13.11
C GLU A 142 -17.32 -2.80 -12.13
N VAL A 143 -16.87 -2.51 -10.90
CA VAL A 143 -17.71 -1.83 -9.90
C VAL A 143 -18.14 -0.44 -10.35
N LEU A 144 -17.26 0.29 -11.03
CA LEU A 144 -17.48 1.70 -11.38
C LEU A 144 -18.09 1.90 -12.77
N PHE A 145 -17.82 1.01 -13.73
CA PHE A 145 -18.05 1.28 -15.14
C PHE A 145 -18.89 0.22 -15.87
N SER A 146 -19.33 -0.85 -15.20
CA SER A 146 -20.07 -1.93 -15.86
C SER A 146 -21.42 -1.50 -16.44
N GLN A 147 -21.98 -0.36 -16.03
CA GLN A 147 -23.25 0.15 -16.57
C GLN A 147 -23.05 1.22 -17.65
N ASP A 148 -22.18 2.20 -17.37
CA ASP A 148 -22.13 3.45 -18.16
C ASP A 148 -21.02 3.47 -19.23
N ARG A 149 -19.97 2.66 -19.09
CA ARG A 149 -18.78 2.68 -19.98
C ARG A 149 -18.34 1.28 -20.38
N LYS A 150 -19.31 0.47 -20.81
CA LYS A 150 -19.16 -0.97 -21.10
C LYS A 150 -18.14 -1.24 -22.20
N SER A 151 -18.13 -0.44 -23.26
CA SER A 151 -17.24 -0.66 -24.41
C SER A 151 -15.78 -0.42 -24.05
N GLU A 152 -15.48 0.67 -23.34
CA GLU A 152 -14.12 0.96 -22.88
C GLU A 152 -13.64 -0.06 -21.85
N LEU A 153 -14.52 -0.46 -20.92
CA LEU A 153 -14.19 -1.51 -19.95
C LEU A 153 -13.91 -2.85 -20.66
N ALA A 154 -14.73 -3.23 -21.64
CA ALA A 154 -14.53 -4.45 -22.40
C ALA A 154 -13.19 -4.47 -23.13
N PHE A 155 -12.75 -3.31 -23.67
CA PHE A 155 -11.43 -3.19 -24.28
C PHE A 155 -10.31 -3.38 -23.25
N CYS A 156 -10.36 -2.72 -22.09
CA CYS A 156 -9.34 -2.93 -21.05
C CYS A 156 -9.32 -4.40 -20.58
N LEU A 157 -10.48 -5.02 -20.36
CA LEU A 157 -10.57 -6.42 -19.98
C LEU A 157 -10.08 -7.36 -21.08
N HIS A 158 -10.25 -7.02 -22.36
CA HIS A 158 -9.67 -7.78 -23.46
C HIS A 158 -8.14 -7.85 -23.34
N ILE A 159 -7.47 -6.75 -23.00
CA ILE A 159 -6.02 -6.73 -22.71
C ILE A 159 -5.71 -7.66 -21.52
N TYR A 160 -6.47 -7.54 -20.43
CA TYR A 160 -6.24 -8.32 -19.20
C TYR A 160 -6.40 -9.82 -19.40
N TYR A 161 -7.35 -10.28 -20.21
CA TYR A 161 -7.56 -11.71 -20.44
C TYR A 161 -6.62 -12.30 -21.50
N ASN A 162 -5.82 -11.48 -22.19
CA ASN A 162 -4.89 -11.91 -23.25
C ASN A 162 -3.42 -11.55 -22.94
N LEU A 163 -3.05 -11.47 -21.66
CA LEU A 163 -1.69 -11.11 -21.21
C LEU A 163 -0.63 -12.11 -21.68
N LYS A 164 0.45 -11.59 -22.28
CA LYS A 164 1.64 -12.37 -22.67
C LYS A 164 2.89 -11.95 -21.89
N SER A 165 2.82 -10.85 -21.17
CA SER A 165 3.93 -10.27 -20.40
C SER A 165 3.42 -9.36 -19.27
N TYR A 166 4.29 -9.03 -18.30
CA TYR A 166 4.01 -7.98 -17.31
C TYR A 166 3.83 -6.60 -17.94
N ASP A 167 4.46 -6.42 -19.08
CA ASP A 167 4.39 -5.25 -19.93
C ASP A 167 2.96 -5.06 -20.51
N ASP A 168 2.25 -6.16 -20.76
CA ASP A 168 0.81 -6.13 -21.10
C ASP A 168 -0.07 -5.89 -19.88
N LEU A 169 0.32 -6.40 -18.70
CA LEU A 169 -0.38 -6.13 -17.44
C LEU A 169 -0.34 -4.63 -17.14
N PHE A 170 0.84 -4.03 -17.25
CA PHE A 170 1.07 -2.60 -17.14
C PHE A 170 0.24 -1.82 -18.16
N THR A 171 0.12 -2.31 -19.41
CA THR A 171 -0.77 -1.72 -20.42
C THR A 171 -2.24 -1.77 -19.99
N PHE A 172 -2.71 -2.90 -19.46
CA PHE A 172 -4.06 -3.06 -18.91
C PHE A 172 -4.33 -2.11 -17.74
N GLU A 173 -3.43 -2.06 -16.76
CA GLU A 173 -3.54 -1.16 -15.62
C GLU A 173 -3.63 0.30 -16.09
N ALA A 174 -2.83 0.69 -17.09
CA ALA A 174 -2.87 2.04 -17.65
C ALA A 174 -4.24 2.33 -18.30
N CYS A 175 -4.83 1.35 -18.99
CA CYS A 175 -6.17 1.44 -19.58
C CYS A 175 -7.23 1.72 -18.51
N ILE A 176 -7.28 0.93 -17.43
CA ILE A 176 -8.22 1.15 -16.32
C ILE A 176 -7.96 2.50 -15.64
N ARG A 177 -6.69 2.85 -15.40
CA ARG A 177 -6.33 4.15 -14.82
C ARG A 177 -6.76 5.33 -15.70
N HIS A 178 -6.72 5.18 -17.01
CA HIS A 178 -7.25 6.18 -17.93
C HIS A 178 -8.77 6.31 -17.80
N MET A 179 -9.50 5.19 -17.63
CA MET A 179 -10.94 5.24 -17.34
C MET A 179 -11.26 5.94 -16.02
N LEU A 180 -10.50 5.69 -14.96
CA LEU A 180 -10.66 6.36 -13.65
C LEU A 180 -10.34 7.86 -13.71
N GLY A 181 -9.46 8.27 -14.64
CA GLY A 181 -9.06 9.66 -14.81
C GLY A 181 -8.25 10.21 -13.63
N MET A 182 -8.34 11.52 -13.41
CA MET A 182 -7.65 12.21 -12.30
C MET A 182 -8.50 12.26 -11.01
N HIS A 183 -9.64 11.56 -10.99
CA HIS A 183 -10.57 11.60 -9.88
C HIS A 183 -9.99 10.87 -8.66
N SER A 184 -9.83 11.60 -7.56
CA SER A 184 -9.42 11.00 -6.28
C SER A 184 -10.58 10.38 -5.52
N LYS A 185 -11.83 10.70 -5.88
CA LYS A 185 -13.06 10.20 -5.25
C LYS A 185 -14.05 9.75 -6.31
N MET A 186 -14.60 8.55 -6.15
CA MET A 186 -15.55 7.91 -7.07
C MET A 186 -16.62 7.22 -6.23
N GLY A 187 -17.72 7.94 -5.98
CA GLY A 187 -18.77 7.49 -5.06
C GLY A 187 -18.21 7.18 -3.67
N LYS A 188 -18.30 5.91 -3.27
CA LYS A 188 -17.86 5.40 -1.95
C LYS A 188 -16.37 5.11 -1.86
N ILE A 189 -15.62 5.26 -2.95
CA ILE A 189 -14.20 4.90 -3.04
C ILE A 189 -13.36 6.17 -3.13
N ARG A 190 -12.28 6.23 -2.36
CA ARG A 190 -11.20 7.22 -2.51
C ARG A 190 -9.92 6.52 -2.95
N ILE A 191 -9.16 7.15 -3.84
CA ILE A 191 -7.80 6.75 -4.17
C ILE A 191 -6.88 7.94 -3.95
N PHE A 192 -6.01 7.84 -2.96
CA PHE A 192 -4.99 8.86 -2.69
C PHE A 192 -3.94 8.88 -3.80
N LYS A 193 -3.52 10.09 -4.19
CA LYS A 193 -2.45 10.28 -5.16
C LYS A 193 -1.13 9.72 -4.63
N LYS A 194 -0.18 9.46 -5.54
CA LYS A 194 1.15 8.95 -5.21
C LYS A 194 1.79 9.79 -4.10
N GLY A 195 2.12 9.13 -2.99
CA GLY A 195 2.79 9.73 -1.84
C GLY A 195 1.91 10.54 -0.90
N THR A 196 0.61 10.73 -1.16
CA THR A 196 -0.25 11.54 -0.29
C THR A 196 -1.05 10.71 0.72
N ALA A 197 -0.96 9.38 0.66
CA ALA A 197 -1.56 8.45 1.61
C ALA A 197 -0.75 8.31 2.92
N TRP A 198 -1.16 7.39 3.78
CA TRP A 198 -0.50 7.09 5.07
C TRP A 198 0.87 6.41 4.94
N VAL A 199 1.19 5.85 3.79
CA VAL A 199 2.40 5.05 3.58
C VAL A 199 3.10 5.39 2.27
N ARG A 200 4.43 5.29 2.25
CA ARG A 200 5.22 5.24 1.03
C ARG A 200 6.35 4.22 1.16
N ASP A 201 6.89 3.79 0.02
CA ASP A 201 8.06 2.93 -0.01
C ASP A 201 9.31 3.64 0.54
N ASN A 202 10.10 2.90 1.31
CA ASN A 202 11.33 3.43 1.90
C ASN A 202 12.40 3.79 0.85
N TRP A 203 12.50 3.03 -0.26
CA TRP A 203 13.55 3.18 -1.26
C TRP A 203 13.52 4.52 -1.98
N MET A 204 12.37 5.17 -1.97
CA MET A 204 12.13 6.45 -2.64
C MET A 204 13.06 7.57 -2.15
N THR A 205 13.46 7.48 -0.89
CA THR A 205 14.30 8.47 -0.19
C THR A 205 15.42 7.80 0.60
N ASN A 206 15.80 6.57 0.24
CA ASN A 206 16.82 5.80 0.96
C ASN A 206 16.51 5.69 2.47
N THR A 207 15.25 5.44 2.81
CA THR A 207 14.71 5.39 4.19
C THR A 207 14.70 6.73 4.95
N LYS A 208 15.18 7.83 4.35
CA LYS A 208 15.00 9.15 4.98
C LYS A 208 13.52 9.51 5.06
N TRP A 209 13.13 10.17 6.14
CA TRP A 209 11.75 10.56 6.40
C TRP A 209 11.67 11.94 7.06
N SER A 210 10.49 12.55 7.01
CA SER A 210 10.22 13.87 7.57
C SER A 210 9.08 13.82 8.59
N PRO A 211 9.26 14.36 9.81
CA PRO A 211 8.20 14.42 10.82
C PRO A 211 7.00 15.28 10.40
N ASP A 212 7.18 16.21 9.45
CA ASP A 212 6.13 17.11 8.99
C ASP A 212 5.28 16.52 7.85
N ARG A 213 5.62 15.30 7.39
CA ARG A 213 5.07 14.72 6.16
C ARG A 213 4.80 13.23 6.24
N ASP A 214 5.74 12.45 6.76
CA ASP A 214 5.67 11.00 6.75
C ASP A 214 4.88 10.44 7.92
N PHE A 215 4.16 9.34 7.68
CA PHE A 215 3.47 8.56 8.71
C PHE A 215 4.00 7.13 8.80
N MET A 216 3.78 6.31 7.77
CA MET A 216 4.24 4.92 7.70
C MET A 216 5.23 4.72 6.55
N MET A 217 6.08 3.71 6.68
CA MET A 217 7.01 3.26 5.66
C MET A 217 6.72 1.82 5.27
N HIS A 218 6.77 1.53 3.98
CA HIS A 218 6.65 0.19 3.41
C HIS A 218 8.03 -0.35 2.99
N ASN A 219 8.09 -1.66 2.72
CA ASN A 219 9.27 -2.43 2.31
C ASN A 219 10.32 -2.58 3.43
N TRP A 220 9.88 -2.78 4.68
CA TRP A 220 10.74 -3.09 5.84
C TRP A 220 11.02 -4.60 5.98
N LYS A 221 11.43 -5.24 4.89
CA LYS A 221 11.76 -6.68 4.88
C LYS A 221 13.07 -6.92 5.64
N ILE A 222 13.10 -7.84 6.60
CA ILE A 222 14.30 -8.08 7.43
C ILE A 222 15.54 -8.44 6.59
N THR A 223 15.36 -9.22 5.52
CA THR A 223 16.44 -9.60 4.59
C THR A 223 17.07 -8.41 3.85
N GLN A 224 16.36 -7.29 3.81
CA GLN A 224 16.74 -6.04 3.17
C GLN A 224 17.29 -5.00 4.16
N LEU A 225 17.29 -5.31 5.46
CA LEU A 225 17.82 -4.39 6.46
C LEU A 225 19.34 -4.24 6.31
N ARG A 226 19.82 -3.01 6.41
CA ARG A 226 21.24 -2.66 6.37
C ARG A 226 21.65 -1.83 7.59
N ARG A 227 22.95 -1.85 7.86
CA ARG A 227 23.62 -0.96 8.81
C ARG A 227 24.56 -0.07 8.02
N TYR A 228 24.75 1.15 8.49
CA TYR A 228 25.73 2.08 7.96
C TYR A 228 26.66 2.53 9.09
N THR A 229 27.81 3.08 8.73
CA THR A 229 28.86 3.58 9.62
C THR A 229 29.10 5.07 9.38
N GLU A 230 29.95 5.70 10.19
CA GLU A 230 30.32 7.11 10.00
C GLU A 230 30.93 7.40 8.61
N ARG A 231 31.55 6.39 7.97
CA ARG A 231 32.14 6.54 6.64
C ARG A 231 31.09 6.65 5.52
N ASP A 232 29.87 6.21 5.79
CA ASP A 232 28.76 6.26 4.84
C ASP A 232 27.98 7.59 4.94
N LEU A 233 28.37 8.46 5.87
CA LEU A 233 27.69 9.73 6.12
C LEU A 233 28.24 10.88 5.25
N PRO A 234 27.35 11.81 4.81
CA PRO A 234 25.91 11.80 5.01
C PRO A 234 25.20 10.79 4.09
N LEU A 235 24.18 10.09 4.62
CA LEU A 235 23.31 9.27 3.77
C LEU A 235 22.60 10.16 2.76
N MET A 236 22.59 9.75 1.49
CA MET A 236 21.91 10.47 0.42
C MET A 236 20.46 10.02 0.27
N LEU A 237 19.59 10.86 -0.30
CA LEU A 237 18.20 10.50 -0.64
C LEU A 237 18.10 9.42 -1.72
N HIS A 238 19.18 9.21 -2.47
CA HIS A 238 19.29 8.11 -3.42
C HIS A 238 20.13 7.00 -2.81
N GLY A 239 19.51 5.85 -2.62
CA GLY A 239 20.18 4.64 -2.17
C GLY A 239 20.74 3.83 -3.34
N PRO A 240 21.69 2.91 -3.08
CA PRO A 240 22.30 2.07 -4.12
C PRO A 240 21.32 1.02 -4.68
N SER A 241 20.23 0.72 -3.97
CA SER A 241 19.20 -0.21 -4.45
C SER A 241 17.80 0.15 -3.94
N LYS A 242 16.78 -0.43 -4.59
CA LYS A 242 15.38 -0.34 -4.14
C LYS A 242 15.03 -1.32 -3.02
N GLY A 243 15.95 -2.21 -2.66
CA GLY A 243 15.74 -3.31 -1.72
C GLY A 243 16.56 -3.17 -0.45
N GLU A 244 16.97 -1.97 -0.08
CA GLU A 244 17.71 -1.72 1.16
C GLU A 244 16.99 -0.71 2.02
N TRP A 245 17.05 -0.91 3.33
CA TRP A 245 16.48 0.03 4.29
C TRP A 245 17.29 0.09 5.59
N PHE A 246 17.11 1.18 6.32
CA PHE A 246 17.78 1.46 7.59
C PHE A 246 16.77 1.66 8.71
N VAL A 247 17.11 1.27 9.94
CA VAL A 247 16.23 1.50 11.09
C VAL A 247 16.14 3.01 11.38
N PRO A 248 14.96 3.65 11.35
CA PRO A 248 14.83 5.09 11.62
C PRO A 248 14.92 5.46 13.10
N PHE A 249 14.85 4.48 14.00
CA PHE A 249 14.81 4.69 15.44
C PHE A 249 16.20 4.58 16.07
N ARG A 250 16.43 5.36 17.13
CA ARG A 250 17.63 5.19 17.95
C ARG A 250 17.37 4.09 18.98
N GLY A 251 17.93 2.91 18.73
CA GLY A 251 17.75 1.73 19.57
C GLY A 251 16.44 0.98 19.27
N HIS A 252 16.00 0.16 20.22
CA HIS A 252 14.80 -0.65 20.09
C HIS A 252 13.59 0.09 20.65
N LEU A 253 12.43 -0.12 20.04
CA LEU A 253 11.15 0.29 20.64
C LEU A 253 10.76 -0.72 21.72
N HIS A 254 10.55 -0.21 22.92
CA HIS A 254 10.20 -0.99 24.12
C HIS A 254 8.69 -0.91 24.33
N LEU A 255 7.97 -2.02 24.12
CA LEU A 255 6.50 -2.06 24.16
C LEU A 255 5.92 -1.69 25.53
N ASP A 256 6.66 -1.92 26.59
CA ASP A 256 6.38 -1.52 27.98
C ASP A 256 6.35 0.01 28.16
N LEU A 257 7.05 0.77 27.31
CA LEU A 257 7.03 2.23 27.33
C LEU A 257 5.93 2.83 26.43
N CYS A 258 5.27 2.00 25.62
CA CYS A 258 4.21 2.41 24.71
C CYS A 258 2.88 2.53 25.46
N VAL A 259 2.75 3.60 26.25
CA VAL A 259 1.54 3.95 27.02
C VAL A 259 0.68 4.95 26.25
N PRO A 260 -0.65 5.04 26.54
CA PRO A 260 -1.53 6.01 25.90
C PRO A 260 -0.98 7.44 25.96
N GLY A 261 -0.98 8.12 24.81
CA GLY A 261 -0.43 9.47 24.63
C GLY A 261 1.08 9.55 24.43
N ASN A 262 1.84 8.47 24.65
CA ASN A 262 3.31 8.52 24.49
C ASN A 262 3.73 8.43 23.02
N THR A 263 4.00 9.58 22.42
CA THR A 263 4.55 9.70 21.05
C THR A 263 6.01 10.19 21.03
N THR A 264 6.74 10.12 22.14
CA THR A 264 8.11 10.66 22.28
C THR A 264 9.17 9.64 21.88
N TRP A 265 9.09 9.13 20.65
CA TRP A 265 10.04 8.14 20.15
C TRP A 265 11.40 8.78 19.84
N SER A 266 12.46 7.98 19.97
CA SER A 266 13.83 8.42 19.69
C SER A 266 14.26 8.00 18.29
N TYR A 267 14.91 8.90 17.57
CA TYR A 267 15.20 8.73 16.15
C TYR A 267 16.68 8.89 15.82
N ASP A 268 17.06 8.25 14.72
CA ASP A 268 18.34 8.48 14.06
C ASP A 268 18.30 9.80 13.27
N PRO A 269 19.05 10.84 13.67
CA PRO A 269 19.01 12.14 13.02
C PRO A 269 19.53 12.10 11.58
N ASN A 270 20.37 11.11 11.21
CA ASN A 270 20.88 10.97 9.85
C ASN A 270 19.80 10.51 8.86
N LEU A 271 18.71 9.95 9.36
CA LEU A 271 17.55 9.52 8.58
C LEU A 271 16.41 10.53 8.58
N ILE A 272 16.56 11.66 9.28
CA ILE A 272 15.61 12.77 9.22
C ILE A 272 15.99 13.70 8.07
N GLU A 273 15.00 14.15 7.30
CA GLU A 273 15.15 15.14 6.25
C GLU A 273 13.98 16.12 6.22
N SER A 274 14.20 17.30 5.65
CA SER A 274 13.16 18.30 5.42
C SER A 274 12.07 17.80 4.46
N SER A 275 10.82 18.14 4.75
CA SER A 275 9.68 17.83 3.88
C SER A 275 9.90 18.37 2.46
N LYS A 276 10.43 19.58 2.31
CA LYS A 276 10.76 20.20 1.02
C LYS A 276 11.66 19.33 0.14
N LYS A 277 12.74 18.76 0.68
CA LYS A 277 13.65 17.90 -0.10
C LYS A 277 13.04 16.55 -0.42
N ILE A 278 12.25 15.98 0.51
CA ILE A 278 11.50 14.75 0.24
C ILE A 278 10.50 14.99 -0.90
N GLU A 279 9.69 16.03 -0.83
CA GLU A 279 8.71 16.35 -1.88
C GLU A 279 9.38 16.61 -3.24
N ALA A 280 10.51 17.34 -3.28
CA ALA A 280 11.28 17.51 -4.52
C ALA A 280 11.77 16.16 -5.10
N LYS A 281 12.22 15.23 -4.24
CA LYS A 281 12.63 13.88 -4.67
C LYS A 281 11.44 13.08 -5.19
N LEU A 282 10.30 13.12 -4.50
CA LEU A 282 9.08 12.42 -4.89
C LEU A 282 8.52 12.96 -6.22
N GLN A 283 8.55 14.27 -6.44
CA GLN A 283 8.13 14.88 -7.70
C GLN A 283 9.00 14.40 -8.87
N GLY A 284 10.33 14.38 -8.71
CA GLY A 284 11.21 13.88 -9.76
C GLY A 284 10.96 12.40 -10.10
N LEU A 285 10.60 11.57 -9.11
CA LEU A 285 10.19 10.18 -9.35
C LEU A 285 8.85 10.13 -10.09
N TYR A 286 7.87 10.92 -9.63
CA TYR A 286 6.54 11.00 -10.24
C TYR A 286 6.62 11.31 -11.73
N ASP A 287 7.44 12.28 -12.12
CA ASP A 287 7.60 12.70 -13.52
C ASP A 287 8.14 11.56 -14.41
N ILE A 288 9.01 10.69 -13.87
CA ILE A 288 9.53 9.53 -14.59
C ILE A 288 8.41 8.49 -14.77
N ILE A 289 7.70 8.16 -13.70
CA ILE A 289 6.63 7.16 -13.70
C ILE A 289 5.49 7.58 -14.62
N GLU A 290 5.15 8.86 -14.64
CA GLU A 290 4.09 9.37 -15.51
C GLU A 290 4.45 9.25 -16.99
N ARG A 291 5.73 9.48 -17.36
CA ARG A 291 6.21 9.21 -18.72
C ARG A 291 6.09 7.73 -19.08
N ASP A 292 6.41 6.83 -18.16
CA ASP A 292 6.29 5.38 -18.40
C ASP A 292 4.84 4.90 -18.47
N ARG A 293 3.93 5.55 -17.73
CA ARG A 293 2.47 5.34 -17.87
C ARG A 293 1.98 5.72 -19.26
N ILE A 294 2.43 6.86 -19.80
CA ILE A 294 2.08 7.30 -21.16
C ILE A 294 2.56 6.29 -22.21
N LYS A 295 3.79 5.76 -22.07
CA LYS A 295 4.28 4.69 -22.96
C LYS A 295 3.38 3.45 -22.91
N SER A 296 2.87 3.11 -21.73
CA SER A 296 1.97 1.97 -21.57
C SER A 296 0.59 2.21 -22.17
N LEU A 297 0.07 3.45 -22.12
CA LEU A 297 -1.13 3.81 -22.88
C LEU A 297 -0.90 3.68 -24.39
N ALA A 298 0.24 4.15 -24.91
CA ALA A 298 0.55 4.05 -26.33
C ALA A 298 0.58 2.59 -26.83
N ARG A 299 0.97 1.64 -25.98
CA ARG A 299 0.97 0.21 -26.28
C ARG A 299 -0.41 -0.40 -26.45
N MET A 300 -1.49 0.27 -26.03
CA MET A 300 -2.86 -0.21 -26.24
C MET A 300 -3.17 -0.43 -27.74
N VAL A 301 -2.49 0.29 -28.65
CA VAL A 301 -2.61 0.11 -30.11
C VAL A 301 -2.29 -1.32 -30.55
N ASN A 302 -1.45 -2.05 -29.81
CA ASN A 302 -1.09 -3.44 -30.11
C ASN A 302 -2.24 -4.44 -29.83
N PHE A 303 -3.36 -3.98 -29.28
CA PHE A 303 -4.54 -4.77 -28.92
C PHE A 303 -5.80 -4.35 -29.71
N LEU A 304 -5.64 -3.50 -30.73
CA LEU A 304 -6.68 -3.21 -31.73
C LEU A 304 -6.74 -4.32 -32.79
#